data_AF-A0A957BZU9-F1
#
_entry.id   AF-A0A957BZU9-F1
#
_cell.length_a   1.000
_cell.length_b   1.000
_cell.length_c   1.000
_cell.angle_alpha   90.00
_cell.angle_beta   90.00
_cell.angle_gamma   90.00
#
_symmetry.space_group_name_H-M   'P 1'
#
loop_
_entity.id
_entity.type
_entity.pdbx_description
1 polymer ?
#
loop_
_entity_poly.entity_id
_entity_poly.type
_entity_poly.pdbx_seq_one_letter_code
_entity_poly.pdbx_strand_id
1 'polypeptide(L)'
;NPDGATKSGAAGRFNANNVDLNRNFDCDWSATGVWQNREVSGGTAPFSEPEAAALRDYVNTYDPAAAVVWFGAEGKVYPSACEGTPSKASVTLAATFASAAGYPAEAEFDAYAITGDMVNWMAKQGIPAISVLLTTHEGSEFEKNLAGVQAILNAYAE
;
A
#
# COMPACT_ATOMS: atom_id res chain seq x y z
N ASN A 1 -3.95 10.54 -3.93
CA ASN A 1 -3.28 11.36 -4.96
C ASN A 1 -4.31 11.97 -5.91
N PRO A 2 -5.05 13.03 -5.50
CA PRO A 2 -6.02 13.68 -6.38
C PRO A 2 -5.36 14.38 -7.59
N ASP A 3 -4.16 14.94 -7.41
CA ASP A 3 -3.46 15.67 -8.47
C ASP A 3 -3.05 14.73 -9.62
N GLY A 4 -2.53 13.55 -9.28
CA GLY A 4 -2.20 12.50 -10.25
C GLY A 4 -3.43 11.89 -10.93
N ALA A 5 -4.59 11.86 -10.26
CA ALA A 5 -5.82 11.29 -10.81
C ALA A 5 -6.36 12.04 -12.05
N THR A 6 -5.94 13.29 -12.25
CA THR A 6 -6.28 14.08 -13.44
C THR A 6 -5.42 13.73 -14.66
N LYS A 7 -4.34 12.94 -14.48
CA LYS A 7 -3.39 12.54 -15.51
C LYS A 7 -3.67 11.11 -15.96
N SER A 8 -3.17 10.74 -17.14
CA SER A 8 -3.32 9.39 -17.72
C SER A 8 -2.00 8.62 -17.77
N GLY A 9 -2.11 7.29 -17.78
CA GLY A 9 -0.96 6.37 -17.89
C GLY A 9 0.07 6.59 -16.78
N ALA A 10 1.36 6.48 -17.14
CA ALA A 10 2.46 6.60 -16.19
C ALA A 10 2.54 7.96 -15.47
N ALA A 11 1.99 9.03 -16.06
CA ALA A 11 2.00 10.35 -15.44
C ALA A 11 1.08 10.42 -14.21
N GLY A 12 0.01 9.62 -14.18
CA GLY A 12 -0.91 9.54 -13.03
C GLY A 12 -0.34 8.80 -11.82
N ARG A 13 0.81 8.15 -11.96
CA ARG A 13 1.53 7.51 -10.86
C ARG A 13 2.01 8.53 -9.82
N PHE A 14 2.50 9.67 -10.29
CA PHE A 14 3.21 10.64 -9.46
C PHE A 14 2.26 11.77 -9.00
N ASN A 15 2.63 12.46 -7.92
CA ASN A 15 1.91 13.67 -7.51
C ASN A 15 2.26 14.89 -8.40
N ALA A 16 1.85 16.09 -7.99
CA ALA A 16 2.16 17.33 -8.72
C ALA A 16 3.67 17.64 -8.81
N ASN A 17 4.47 17.15 -7.85
CA ASN A 17 5.92 17.35 -7.78
C ASN A 17 6.74 16.27 -8.51
N ASN A 18 6.08 15.35 -9.24
CA ASN A 18 6.69 14.18 -9.86
C ASN A 18 7.37 13.22 -8.85
N VAL A 19 6.90 13.20 -7.61
CA VAL A 19 7.31 12.23 -6.59
C VAL A 19 6.38 11.03 -6.63
N ASP A 20 6.96 9.83 -6.51
CA ASP A 20 6.20 8.61 -6.29
C ASP A 20 5.81 8.57 -4.82
N LEU A 21 4.53 8.85 -4.52
CA LEU A 21 4.06 8.89 -3.13
C LEU A 21 4.31 7.57 -2.42
N ASN A 22 4.24 6.42 -3.12
CA ASN A 22 4.53 5.13 -2.53
C ASN A 22 6.04 4.80 -2.47
N ARG A 23 6.89 5.83 -2.55
CA ARG A 23 8.33 5.85 -2.22
C ARG A 23 8.67 6.93 -1.20
N ASN A 24 7.68 7.63 -0.65
CA ASN A 24 7.85 8.81 0.20
C ASN A 24 7.56 8.56 1.69
N PHE A 25 7.50 7.29 2.15
CA PHE A 25 7.24 6.92 3.54
C PHE A 25 8.51 6.43 4.25
N ASP A 26 8.55 6.47 5.58
CA ASP A 26 9.75 6.18 6.38
C ASP A 26 9.91 4.67 6.71
N CYS A 27 10.13 3.84 5.69
CA CYS A 27 10.61 2.46 5.83
C CYS A 27 11.56 2.14 4.69
N ASP A 28 12.83 1.80 4.97
CA ASP A 28 13.88 1.63 3.96
C ASP A 28 13.94 2.80 2.95
N TRP A 29 13.60 4.02 3.40
CA TRP A 29 13.43 5.15 2.50
C TRP A 29 14.73 5.52 1.78
N SER A 30 14.60 5.87 0.50
CA SER A 30 15.67 6.41 -0.32
C SER A 30 15.12 7.55 -1.19
N ALA A 31 15.91 8.60 -1.37
CA ALA A 31 15.58 9.69 -2.29
C ALA A 31 15.36 9.19 -3.74
N THR A 32 16.06 8.10 -4.10
CA THR A 32 15.93 7.41 -5.37
C THR A 32 15.39 6.01 -5.15
N GLY A 33 14.18 5.75 -5.64
CA GLY A 33 13.54 4.43 -5.64
C GLY A 33 13.40 3.86 -7.04
N VAL A 34 12.79 2.68 -7.14
CA VAL A 34 12.46 2.05 -8.44
C VAL A 34 10.98 1.76 -8.57
N TRP A 35 10.46 1.89 -9.78
CA TRP A 35 9.17 1.35 -10.18
C TRP A 35 9.38 0.50 -11.43
N GLN A 36 9.19 -0.82 -11.30
CA GLN A 36 9.59 -1.78 -12.33
C GLN A 36 11.07 -1.60 -12.67
N ASN A 37 11.37 -1.18 -13.89
CA ASN A 37 12.72 -0.93 -14.39
C ASN A 37 13.06 0.58 -14.49
N ARG A 38 12.27 1.46 -13.87
CA ARG A 38 12.44 2.91 -13.93
C ARG A 38 12.88 3.46 -12.58
N GLU A 39 13.87 4.34 -12.63
CA GLU A 39 14.20 5.19 -11.49
C GLU A 39 13.06 6.19 -11.24
N VAL A 40 12.69 6.36 -9.97
CA VAL A 40 11.64 7.29 -9.54
C VAL A 40 12.09 8.05 -8.29
N SER A 41 11.57 9.27 -8.13
CA SER A 41 11.84 10.08 -6.94
C SER A 41 11.04 9.58 -5.75
N GLY A 42 11.72 9.33 -4.64
CA GLY A 42 11.13 9.11 -3.31
C GLY A 42 10.93 10.39 -2.52
N GLY A 43 11.18 11.57 -3.13
CA GLY A 43 11.10 12.88 -2.47
C GLY A 43 12.44 13.34 -1.88
N THR A 44 12.44 14.48 -1.19
CA THR A 44 13.66 15.07 -0.59
C THR A 44 13.99 14.52 0.80
N ALA A 45 12.99 13.95 1.47
CA ALA A 45 13.05 13.27 2.75
C ALA A 45 11.82 12.36 2.87
N PRO A 46 11.78 11.42 3.84
CA PRO A 46 10.53 10.74 4.17
C PRO A 46 9.46 11.78 4.52
N PHE A 47 8.26 11.59 3.96
CA PHE A 47 7.11 12.48 4.11
C PHE A 47 7.35 13.91 3.60
N SER A 48 8.25 14.11 2.64
CA SER A 48 8.43 15.42 2.00
C SER A 48 7.18 15.90 1.27
N GLU A 49 6.35 14.98 0.79
CA GLU A 49 5.14 15.31 0.05
C GLU A 49 3.95 15.52 0.98
N PRO A 50 3.12 16.55 0.74
CA PRO A 50 2.00 16.89 1.62
C PRO A 50 0.99 15.74 1.75
N GLU A 51 0.79 14.93 0.71
CA GLU A 51 -0.12 13.78 0.76
C GLU A 51 0.39 12.67 1.68
N ALA A 52 1.69 12.38 1.65
CA ALA A 52 2.32 11.39 2.52
C ALA A 52 2.34 11.88 3.97
N ALA A 53 2.68 13.16 4.20
CA ALA A 53 2.64 13.79 5.51
C ALA A 53 1.22 13.78 6.11
N ALA A 54 0.19 14.11 5.33
CA ALA A 54 -1.20 14.10 5.79
C ALA A 54 -1.64 12.69 6.23
N LEU A 55 -1.26 11.64 5.48
CA LEU A 55 -1.58 10.28 5.87
C LEU A 55 -0.80 9.83 7.11
N ARG A 56 0.48 10.17 7.21
CA ARG A 56 1.29 9.94 8.41
C ARG A 56 0.59 10.53 9.63
N ASP A 57 0.18 11.79 9.54
CA ASP A 57 -0.44 12.51 10.65
C ASP A 57 -1.79 11.88 11.02
N TYR A 58 -2.58 11.45 10.04
CA TYR A 58 -3.83 10.71 10.28
C TYR A 58 -3.58 9.40 11.04
N VAL A 59 -2.67 8.57 10.54
CA VAL A 59 -2.33 7.29 11.17
C VAL A 59 -1.79 7.48 12.59
N ASN A 60 -0.90 8.45 12.80
CA ASN A 60 -0.35 8.75 14.13
C ASN A 60 -1.41 9.30 15.09
N THR A 61 -2.42 9.99 14.59
CA THR A 61 -3.50 10.58 15.41
C THR A 61 -4.52 9.54 15.83
N TYR A 62 -4.88 8.63 14.92
CA TYR A 62 -6.01 7.72 15.11
C TYR A 62 -5.62 6.28 15.40
N ASP A 63 -4.34 5.91 15.25
CA ASP A 63 -3.79 4.58 15.55
C ASP A 63 -4.68 3.43 15.06
N PRO A 64 -4.86 3.29 13.73
CA PRO A 64 -5.80 2.33 13.18
C PRO A 64 -5.37 0.89 13.50
N ALA A 65 -6.34 0.07 13.89
CA ALA A 65 -6.09 -1.35 14.21
C ALA A 65 -5.58 -2.17 13.01
N ALA A 66 -5.89 -1.74 11.78
CA ALA A 66 -5.42 -2.33 10.54
C ALA A 66 -5.60 -1.37 9.36
N ALA A 67 -4.89 -1.62 8.25
CA ALA A 67 -5.04 -0.88 7.00
C ALA A 67 -5.11 -1.78 5.77
N VAL A 68 -5.95 -1.41 4.80
CA VAL A 68 -6.04 -2.01 3.47
C VAL A 68 -5.75 -0.92 2.46
N VAL A 69 -4.77 -1.16 1.59
CA VAL A 69 -4.39 -0.20 0.54
C VAL A 69 -4.51 -0.84 -0.82
N TRP A 70 -5.23 -0.17 -1.73
CA TRP A 70 -5.43 -0.63 -3.09
C TRP A 70 -4.42 -0.04 -4.07
N PHE A 71 -3.92 -0.89 -4.96
CA PHE A 71 -3.01 -0.58 -6.06
C PHE A 71 -3.50 -1.24 -7.36
N GLY A 72 -2.84 -0.94 -8.47
CA GLY A 72 -2.97 -1.66 -9.74
C GLY A 72 -1.59 -1.97 -10.34
N ALA A 73 -1.36 -3.09 -11.02
CA ALA A 73 -2.27 -4.21 -11.21
C ALA A 73 -1.52 -5.55 -11.26
N GLU A 74 -2.09 -6.59 -10.64
CA GLU A 74 -1.57 -7.97 -10.63
C GLU A 74 -2.65 -9.00 -10.26
N GLY A 75 -3.67 -8.63 -9.47
CA GLY A 75 -4.73 -9.54 -9.01
C GLY A 75 -4.33 -10.37 -7.79
N LYS A 76 -3.59 -9.78 -6.84
CA LYS A 76 -3.01 -10.45 -5.66
C LYS A 76 -3.06 -9.58 -4.42
N VAL A 77 -2.96 -10.22 -3.26
CA VAL A 77 -2.92 -9.57 -1.95
C VAL A 77 -1.60 -9.91 -1.25
N TYR A 78 -0.97 -8.91 -0.64
CA TYR A 78 0.33 -9.05 0.02
C TYR A 78 0.28 -8.49 1.45
N PRO A 79 0.78 -9.22 2.46
CA PRO A 79 1.01 -8.66 3.79
C PRO A 79 2.21 -7.72 3.77
N SER A 80 2.24 -6.74 4.67
CA SER A 80 3.39 -5.82 4.79
C SER A 80 4.43 -6.24 5.83
N ALA A 81 5.66 -5.81 5.57
CA ALA A 81 6.81 -5.92 6.46
C ALA A 81 7.75 -4.74 6.23
N CYS A 82 8.07 -3.99 7.30
CA CYS A 82 9.24 -3.13 7.27
C CYS A 82 10.41 -3.92 7.80
N GLU A 83 11.34 -4.27 6.91
CA GLU A 83 12.48 -5.15 7.19
C GLU A 83 12.05 -6.57 7.66
N GLY A 84 12.37 -7.58 6.85
CA GLY A 84 12.23 -9.00 7.20
C GLY A 84 10.81 -9.57 7.13
N THR A 85 10.44 -10.29 8.18
CA THR A 85 9.20 -11.07 8.42
C THR A 85 7.85 -10.32 8.41
N PRO A 86 6.86 -10.45 7.48
CA PRO A 86 5.53 -9.94 7.78
C PRO A 86 4.99 -10.45 9.11
N SER A 87 4.39 -9.56 9.91
CA SER A 87 3.84 -9.93 11.22
C SER A 87 2.73 -10.97 11.06
N LYS A 88 2.50 -11.80 12.08
CA LYS A 88 1.37 -12.74 12.09
C LYS A 88 0.04 -12.02 11.82
N ALA A 89 -0.13 -10.82 12.37
CA ALA A 89 -1.32 -10.01 12.17
C ALA A 89 -1.46 -9.56 10.71
N SER A 90 -0.39 -9.09 10.05
CA SER A 90 -0.41 -8.73 8.62
C SER A 90 -0.72 -9.94 7.74
N VAL A 91 -0.14 -11.10 8.05
CA VAL A 91 -0.41 -12.37 7.33
C VAL A 91 -1.87 -12.80 7.49
N THR A 92 -2.40 -12.76 8.71
CA THR A 92 -3.82 -13.08 8.96
C THR A 92 -4.74 -12.09 8.27
N LEU A 93 -4.42 -10.79 8.30
CA LEU A 93 -5.19 -9.75 7.61
C LEU A 93 -5.25 -10.00 6.10
N ALA A 94 -4.11 -10.32 5.48
CA ALA A 94 -4.03 -10.65 4.06
C ALA A 94 -4.86 -11.89 3.72
N ALA A 95 -4.74 -12.96 4.50
CA ALA A 95 -5.48 -14.19 4.30
C ALA A 95 -7.01 -13.98 4.43
N THR A 96 -7.45 -13.23 5.44
CA THR A 96 -8.88 -12.90 5.66
C THR A 96 -9.45 -12.14 4.46
N PHE A 97 -8.76 -11.09 4.02
CA PHE A 97 -9.22 -10.30 2.86
C PHE A 97 -9.24 -11.14 1.59
N ALA A 98 -8.11 -11.80 1.28
CA ALA A 98 -7.92 -12.54 0.04
C ALA A 98 -8.90 -13.70 -0.11
N SER A 99 -9.14 -14.46 0.97
CA SER A 99 -10.09 -15.57 0.97
C SER A 99 -11.53 -15.11 0.70
N ALA A 100 -11.95 -13.99 1.28
CA ALA A 100 -13.30 -13.47 1.08
C ALA A 100 -13.47 -12.80 -0.30
N ALA A 101 -12.44 -12.08 -0.75
CA ALA A 101 -12.44 -11.40 -2.04
C ALA A 101 -12.14 -12.33 -3.23
N GLY A 102 -11.66 -13.55 -2.99
CA GLY A 102 -11.27 -14.49 -4.04
C GLY A 102 -9.97 -14.10 -4.76
N TYR A 103 -9.07 -13.40 -4.08
CA TYR A 103 -7.70 -13.16 -4.56
C TYR A 103 -6.75 -14.25 -4.02
N PRO A 104 -5.70 -14.61 -4.76
CA PRO A 104 -4.52 -15.24 -4.17
C PRO A 104 -3.82 -14.27 -3.20
N ALA A 105 -3.41 -14.79 -2.04
CA ALA A 105 -2.50 -14.13 -1.12
C ALA A 105 -1.09 -14.68 -1.31
N GLU A 106 -0.12 -13.79 -1.48
CA GLU A 106 1.30 -14.14 -1.58
C GLU A 106 2.04 -13.73 -0.30
N ALA A 107 3.21 -14.31 -0.07
CA ALA A 107 4.01 -14.03 1.14
C ALA A 107 4.67 -12.64 1.09
N GLU A 108 5.16 -12.23 -0.09
CA GLU A 108 5.86 -10.97 -0.31
C GLU A 108 5.76 -10.56 -1.78
N PHE A 109 5.97 -9.26 -2.05
CA PHE A 109 6.11 -8.74 -3.40
C PHE A 109 7.60 -8.59 -3.74
N ASP A 110 8.09 -9.37 -4.70
CA ASP A 110 9.52 -9.49 -5.00
C ASP A 110 9.90 -9.08 -6.44
N ALA A 111 8.95 -8.58 -7.23
CA ALA A 111 9.18 -8.25 -8.64
C ALA A 111 10.23 -7.15 -8.86
N TYR A 112 10.43 -6.28 -7.86
CA TYR A 112 11.50 -5.28 -7.80
C TYR A 112 11.61 -4.72 -6.38
N ALA A 113 12.73 -4.08 -6.05
CA ALA A 113 12.97 -3.50 -4.73
C ALA A 113 11.94 -2.44 -4.36
N ILE A 114 11.38 -2.55 -3.16
CA ILE A 114 10.44 -1.58 -2.59
C ILE A 114 11.14 -0.82 -1.47
N THR A 115 11.13 0.50 -1.59
CA THR A 115 11.67 1.43 -0.59
C THR A 115 10.65 2.52 -0.33
N GLY A 116 10.49 2.93 0.92
CA GLY A 116 9.63 4.03 1.31
C GLY A 116 8.16 3.90 0.93
N ASP A 117 7.63 2.67 0.86
CA ASP A 117 6.20 2.49 0.63
C ASP A 117 5.38 2.64 1.92
N MET A 118 4.11 3.01 1.72
CA MET A 118 3.17 3.30 2.78
C MET A 118 2.83 2.08 3.65
N VAL A 119 2.71 0.90 3.04
CA VAL A 119 2.16 -0.29 3.71
C VAL A 119 3.23 -0.92 4.61
N ASN A 120 4.49 -0.92 4.16
CA ASN A 120 5.62 -1.29 5.01
C ASN A 120 5.88 -0.24 6.08
N TRP A 121 5.74 1.06 5.80
CA TRP A 121 5.79 2.06 6.87
C TRP A 121 4.74 1.83 7.96
N MET A 122 3.50 1.46 7.61
CA MET A 122 2.50 1.06 8.61
C MET A 122 2.96 -0.15 9.44
N ALA A 123 3.58 -1.16 8.81
CA ALA A 123 4.18 -2.27 9.55
C ALA A 123 5.28 -1.82 10.53
N LYS A 124 6.10 -0.83 10.15
CA LYS A 124 7.10 -0.21 11.05
C LYS A 124 6.45 0.43 12.27
N GLN A 125 5.24 0.99 12.12
CA GLN A 125 4.47 1.55 13.23
C GLN A 125 3.79 0.46 14.09
N GLY A 126 3.94 -0.81 13.75
CA GLY A 126 3.24 -1.91 14.42
C GLY A 126 1.79 -2.10 13.96
N ILE A 127 1.38 -1.43 12.87
CA ILE A 127 0.04 -1.50 12.31
C ILE A 127 -0.01 -2.61 11.24
N PRO A 128 -0.85 -3.65 11.42
CA PRO A 128 -1.08 -4.65 10.39
C PRO A 128 -1.64 -4.00 9.12
N ALA A 129 -0.97 -4.17 7.99
CA ALA A 129 -1.40 -3.58 6.74
C ALA A 129 -1.21 -4.53 5.55
N ILE A 130 -2.02 -4.34 4.51
CA ILE A 130 -1.98 -5.15 3.30
C ILE A 130 -2.04 -4.30 2.04
N SER A 131 -1.35 -4.78 1.00
CA SER A 131 -1.46 -4.28 -0.37
C SER A 131 -2.43 -5.17 -1.15
N VAL A 132 -3.47 -4.59 -1.73
CA VAL A 132 -4.40 -5.26 -2.65
C VAL A 132 -4.11 -4.73 -4.05
N LEU A 133 -3.46 -5.53 -4.89
CA LEU A 133 -3.21 -5.19 -6.28
C LEU A 133 -4.38 -5.73 -7.12
N LEU A 134 -5.22 -4.82 -7.62
CA LEU A 134 -6.35 -5.15 -8.51
C LEU A 134 -5.88 -5.90 -9.76
N THR A 135 -6.76 -6.65 -10.41
CA THR A 135 -6.40 -7.42 -11.62
C THR A 135 -6.01 -6.52 -12.79
N THR A 136 -6.63 -5.34 -12.92
CA THR A 136 -6.31 -4.35 -13.96
C THR A 136 -6.27 -2.92 -13.39
N HIS A 137 -5.91 -1.94 -14.22
CA HIS A 137 -5.91 -0.52 -13.81
C HIS A 137 -7.29 0.14 -13.93
N GLU A 138 -8.24 -0.52 -14.61
CA GLU A 138 -9.55 0.03 -14.98
C GLU A 138 -10.70 -0.57 -14.17
N GLY A 139 -10.58 -1.85 -13.78
CA GLY A 139 -11.64 -2.57 -13.07
C GLY A 139 -11.51 -2.42 -11.55
N SER A 140 -12.58 -1.93 -10.90
CA SER A 140 -12.62 -1.81 -9.44
C SER A 140 -12.78 -3.15 -8.71
N GLU A 141 -13.24 -4.19 -9.41
CA GLU A 141 -13.56 -5.50 -8.82
C GLU A 141 -14.46 -5.37 -7.58
N PHE A 142 -15.44 -4.46 -7.65
CA PHE A 142 -16.19 -3.96 -6.50
C PHE A 142 -16.74 -5.05 -5.58
N GLU A 143 -17.45 -6.04 -6.13
CA GLU A 143 -18.05 -7.12 -5.33
C GLU A 143 -17.00 -7.96 -4.58
N LYS A 144 -15.86 -8.25 -5.21
CA LYS A 144 -14.74 -8.94 -4.58
C LYS A 144 -14.19 -8.12 -3.41
N ASN A 145 -13.87 -6.85 -3.69
CA ASN A 145 -13.28 -5.96 -2.69
C ASN A 145 -14.24 -5.66 -1.53
N LEU A 146 -15.54 -5.56 -1.80
CA LEU A 146 -16.56 -5.40 -0.76
C LEU A 146 -16.60 -6.61 0.17
N ALA A 147 -16.58 -7.83 -0.38
CA ALA A 147 -16.54 -9.05 0.42
C ALA A 147 -15.28 -9.12 1.31
N GLY A 148 -14.12 -8.73 0.77
CA GLY A 148 -12.86 -8.61 1.53
C GLY A 148 -12.94 -7.60 2.67
N VAL A 149 -13.47 -6.40 2.41
CA VAL A 149 -13.65 -5.35 3.44
C VAL A 149 -14.61 -5.80 4.52
N GLN A 150 -15.76 -6.39 4.16
CA GLN A 150 -16.73 -6.90 5.12
C GLN A 150 -16.13 -8.00 6.01
N ALA A 151 -15.32 -8.90 5.46
CA ALA A 151 -14.64 -9.92 6.23
C ALA A 151 -13.67 -9.32 7.26
N ILE A 152 -12.91 -8.29 6.89
CA ILE A 152 -12.05 -7.56 7.84
C ILE A 152 -12.90 -6.87 8.90
N LEU A 153 -13.91 -6.09 8.52
CA LEU A 153 -14.74 -5.36 9.49
C LEU A 153 -15.37 -6.32 10.51
N ASN A 154 -15.85 -7.49 10.07
CA ASN A 154 -16.36 -8.51 10.97
C ASN A 154 -15.29 -9.09 11.90
N ALA A 155 -14.05 -9.26 11.42
CA ALA A 155 -12.93 -9.76 12.24
C ALA A 155 -12.43 -8.75 13.29
N TYR A 156 -12.70 -7.45 13.11
CA TYR A 156 -12.32 -6.36 14.04
C TYR A 156 -13.52 -5.78 14.82
N ALA A 157 -14.70 -6.38 14.70
CA ALA A 157 -15.92 -5.92 15.38
C ALA A 157 -16.01 -6.35 16.86
N GLU A 158 -14.99 -7.05 17.38
CA GLU A 158 -14.90 -7.54 18.76
C GLU A 158 -14.22 -6.55 19.71
#